data_AF-E3RWV6-F1
#
_entry.id   AF-E3RWV6-F1
#
_cell.length_a   1.000
_cell.length_b   1.000
_cell.length_c   1.000
_cell.angle_alpha   90.00
_cell.angle_beta   90.00
_cell.angle_gamma   90.00
#
_symmetry.space_group_name_H-M   'P 1'
#
loop_
_entity.id
_entity.type
_entity.pdbx_description
1 polymer ?
#
loop_
_entity_poly.entity_id
_entity_poly.type
_entity_poly.pdbx_seq_one_letter_code
_entity_poly.pdbx_strand_id
1 'polypeptide(L)'
;MTDSTTAAADKIGANKDTNAIPKENPSIISSAGVIGKQFNPDGSIGQIGEKIGGPLSKDGIIGSQFDASKNGIAGHVERAVDGPSNPAGSSK
;
A
#
# COMPACT_ATOMS: atom_id res chain seq x y z
N MET A 1 -15.16 10.70 7.67
CA MET A 1 -15.25 11.09 6.24
C MET A 1 -13.94 10.69 5.60
N THR A 2 -13.96 9.69 4.72
CA THR A 2 -12.81 9.35 3.87
C THR A 2 -12.54 10.52 2.92
N ASP A 3 -11.28 10.90 2.72
CA ASP A 3 -10.96 11.97 1.76
C ASP A 3 -11.34 11.51 0.33
N SER A 4 -11.52 12.47 -0.59
CA SER A 4 -11.92 12.19 -1.97
C SER A 4 -10.96 11.26 -2.69
N THR A 5 -9.66 11.31 -2.34
CA THR A 5 -8.61 10.44 -2.91
C THR A 5 -8.79 8.99 -2.49
N THR A 6 -9.12 8.77 -1.22
CA THR A 6 -9.39 7.45 -0.63
C THR A 6 -10.59 6.81 -1.33
N ALA A 7 -11.69 7.54 -1.45
CA ALA A 7 -12.89 7.07 -2.12
C ALA A 7 -12.68 6.77 -3.62
N ALA A 8 -11.83 7.55 -4.30
CA ALA A 8 -11.46 7.28 -5.69
C ALA A 8 -10.64 5.99 -5.82
N ALA A 9 -9.66 5.78 -4.94
CA ALA A 9 -8.87 4.54 -4.91
C ALA A 9 -9.75 3.31 -4.64
N ASP A 10 -10.66 3.40 -3.67
CA ASP A 10 -11.61 2.32 -3.36
C ASP A 10 -12.49 1.96 -4.56
N LYS A 11 -13.01 2.96 -5.29
CA LYS A 11 -13.79 2.71 -6.52
C LYS A 11 -12.96 2.02 -7.61
N ILE A 12 -11.69 2.37 -7.75
CA ILE A 12 -10.81 1.73 -8.74
C ILE A 12 -10.55 0.27 -8.34
N GLY A 13 -10.22 0.03 -7.07
CA GLY A 13 -9.93 -1.31 -6.54
C GLY A 13 -11.12 -2.26 -6.55
N ALA A 14 -12.33 -1.77 -6.28
CA ALA A 14 -13.55 -2.57 -6.31
C ALA A 14 -13.82 -3.21 -7.68
N ASN A 15 -13.21 -2.71 -8.76
CA ASN A 15 -13.32 -3.25 -10.12
C ASN A 15 -12.09 -4.09 -10.54
N LYS A 16 -11.18 -4.41 -9.62
CA LYS A 16 -10.00 -5.24 -9.90
C LYS A 16 -10.24 -6.70 -9.52
N ASP A 17 -9.66 -7.60 -10.30
CA ASP A 17 -9.61 -9.03 -9.99
C ASP A 17 -8.33 -9.46 -9.26
N THR A 18 -7.50 -8.48 -8.85
CA THR A 18 -6.18 -8.69 -8.24
C THR A 18 -6.23 -8.77 -6.71
N ASN A 19 -7.24 -9.45 -6.19
CA ASN A 19 -7.41 -9.59 -4.75
C ASN A 19 -6.40 -10.60 -4.20
N ALA A 20 -5.54 -10.17 -3.28
CA ALA A 20 -4.55 -11.05 -2.65
C ALA A 20 -5.18 -12.07 -1.69
N ILE A 21 -6.32 -11.76 -1.05
CA ILE A 21 -7.01 -12.65 -0.11
C ILE A 21 -8.53 -12.52 -0.29
N PRO A 22 -9.26 -13.57 -0.69
CA PRO A 22 -8.86 -14.97 -0.75
C PRO A 22 -8.42 -15.45 -2.14
N LYS A 23 -8.35 -14.59 -3.18
CA LYS A 23 -8.10 -15.04 -4.56
C LYS A 23 -6.63 -15.41 -4.83
N GLU A 24 -5.72 -15.20 -3.87
CA GLU A 24 -4.26 -15.45 -4.00
C GLU A 24 -3.64 -14.82 -5.26
N ASN A 25 -4.24 -13.72 -5.75
CA ASN A 25 -3.83 -13.06 -6.98
C ASN A 25 -3.42 -11.61 -6.69
N PRO A 26 -2.34 -11.37 -5.93
CA PRO A 26 -1.94 -10.01 -5.61
C PRO A 26 -1.54 -9.26 -6.89
N SER A 27 -1.96 -8.01 -6.99
CA SER A 27 -1.42 -7.11 -8.01
C SER A 27 0.10 -7.04 -7.91
N ILE A 28 0.80 -7.03 -9.05
CA ILE A 28 2.26 -6.99 -9.11
C ILE A 28 2.87 -5.79 -8.37
N ILE A 29 2.13 -4.68 -8.26
CA ILE A 29 2.56 -3.46 -7.58
C ILE A 29 2.01 -3.31 -6.15
N SER A 30 1.20 -4.27 -5.68
CA SER A 30 0.77 -4.29 -4.27
C SER A 30 1.92 -4.66 -3.33
N SER A 31 1.73 -4.46 -2.03
CA SER A 31 2.62 -4.85 -0.93
C SER A 31 2.98 -6.33 -0.94
N ALA A 32 2.13 -7.20 -1.49
CA ALA A 32 2.40 -8.62 -1.71
C ALA A 32 2.89 -8.96 -3.14
N GLY A 33 2.83 -7.98 -4.05
CA GLY A 33 3.23 -8.11 -5.44
C GLY A 33 4.75 -8.18 -5.63
N VAL A 34 5.18 -8.73 -6.77
CA VAL A 34 6.62 -8.93 -7.07
C VAL A 34 7.43 -7.63 -7.10
N ILE A 35 6.80 -6.50 -7.47
CA ILE A 35 7.41 -5.17 -7.45
C ILE A 35 7.19 -4.51 -6.10
N GLY A 36 5.94 -4.40 -5.62
CA GLY A 36 5.63 -3.63 -4.42
C GLY A 36 6.32 -4.18 -3.16
N LYS A 37 6.50 -5.50 -3.05
CA LYS A 37 7.23 -6.10 -1.92
C LYS A 37 8.67 -5.62 -1.76
N GLN A 38 9.33 -5.16 -2.83
CA GLN A 38 10.71 -4.63 -2.74
C GLN A 38 10.75 -3.29 -2.01
N PHE A 39 9.63 -2.57 -1.97
CA PHE A 39 9.48 -1.26 -1.33
C PHE A 39 8.93 -1.34 0.10
N ASN A 40 8.52 -2.52 0.56
CA ASN A 40 8.17 -2.73 1.97
C ASN A 40 9.39 -2.46 2.87
N PRO A 41 9.21 -2.15 4.17
CA PRO A 41 10.32 -1.87 5.09
C PRO A 41 11.37 -2.98 5.19
N ASP A 42 10.98 -4.23 4.94
CA ASP A 42 11.81 -5.42 4.89
C ASP A 42 12.30 -5.79 3.46
N GLY A 43 11.81 -5.10 2.44
CA GLY A 43 12.22 -5.26 1.05
C GLY A 43 13.56 -4.60 0.73
N SER A 44 14.20 -5.01 -0.37
CA SER A 44 15.55 -4.58 -0.74
C SER A 44 15.72 -3.06 -0.85
N ILE A 45 14.66 -2.35 -1.26
CA ILE A 45 14.63 -0.90 -1.44
C ILE A 45 14.12 -0.21 -0.17
N GLY A 46 13.00 -0.66 0.40
CA GLY A 46 12.41 -0.03 1.58
C GLY A 46 13.31 -0.11 2.81
N GLN A 47 14.08 -1.19 2.96
CA GLN A 47 15.07 -1.33 4.05
C GLN A 47 16.13 -0.22 4.04
N ILE A 48 16.40 0.41 2.89
CA ILE A 48 17.39 1.50 2.80
C ILE A 48 16.84 2.71 3.53
N GLY A 49 15.58 3.08 3.28
CA GLY A 49 14.89 4.16 3.99
C GLY A 49 14.77 3.87 5.48
N GLU A 50 14.41 2.64 5.85
CA GLU A 50 14.31 2.24 7.25
C GLU A 50 15.66 2.30 7.98
N LYS A 51 16.75 1.87 7.33
CA LYS A 51 18.12 1.94 7.88
C LYS A 51 18.62 3.38 8.03
N ILE A 52 18.31 4.26 7.08
CA ILE A 52 18.62 5.69 7.21
C ILE A 52 17.83 6.29 8.38
N GLY A 53 16.59 5.84 8.56
CA GLY A 53 15.74 6.23 9.68
C GLY A 53 15.22 7.66 9.56
N GLY A 54 14.86 8.25 10.70
CA GLY A 54 14.38 9.62 10.78
C GLY A 54 13.15 9.84 9.88
N PRO A 55 13.12 10.92 9.06
CA PRO A 55 12.00 11.17 8.14
C PRO A 55 11.69 10.03 7.16
N LEU A 56 12.69 9.20 6.82
CA LEU A 56 12.57 8.12 5.83
C LEU A 56 12.15 6.76 6.41
N SER A 57 12.17 6.59 7.74
CA SER A 57 11.59 5.39 8.39
C SER A 57 10.09 5.31 8.12
N LYS A 58 9.52 4.10 8.19
CA LYS A 58 8.07 3.85 8.13
C LYS A 58 7.24 4.68 9.12
N ASP A 59 7.86 5.14 10.20
CA ASP A 59 7.24 6.01 11.21
C ASP A 59 7.58 7.50 11.03
N GLY A 60 8.50 7.82 10.11
CA GLY A 60 8.88 9.18 9.74
C GLY A 60 7.87 9.88 8.84
N ILE A 61 8.00 11.21 8.72
CA ILE A 61 7.05 12.04 7.96
C ILE A 61 6.99 11.71 6.45
N ILE A 62 8.07 11.18 5.87
CA ILE A 62 8.11 10.75 4.47
C ILE A 62 7.81 9.26 4.38
N GLY A 63 8.51 8.41 5.14
CA GLY A 63 8.35 6.96 5.02
C GLY A 63 6.95 6.48 5.40
N SER A 64 6.24 7.15 6.31
CA SER A 64 4.83 6.86 6.63
C SER A 64 3.87 7.07 5.46
N GLN A 65 4.23 7.89 4.45
CA GLN A 65 3.43 8.02 3.22
C GLN A 65 3.53 6.78 2.34
N PHE A 66 4.61 6.01 2.47
CA PHE A 66 4.86 4.77 1.72
C PHE A 66 4.58 3.50 2.54
N ASP A 67 4.10 3.65 3.78
CA ASP A 67 3.59 2.55 4.58
C ASP A 67 2.21 2.12 4.06
N ALA A 68 2.14 0.92 3.48
CA ALA A 68 0.95 0.35 2.87
C ALA A 68 -0.22 0.15 3.86
N SER A 69 0.07 0.08 5.16
CA SER A 69 -0.95 -0.02 6.21
C SER A 69 -1.62 1.31 6.54
N LYS A 70 -1.03 2.44 6.12
CA LYS A 70 -1.51 3.80 6.40
C LYS A 70 -2.27 4.39 5.22
N ASN A 71 -2.95 5.52 5.42
CA ASN A 71 -3.67 6.22 4.35
C ASN A 71 -2.79 7.13 3.48
N GLY A 72 -1.49 6.89 3.44
CA GLY A 72 -0.56 7.61 2.55
C GLY A 72 -0.66 7.14 1.10
N ILE A 73 0.35 7.48 0.30
CA ILE A 73 0.48 7.09 -1.11
C ILE A 73 0.38 5.56 -1.28
N ALA A 74 1.14 4.79 -0.50
CA ALA A 74 1.14 3.33 -0.63
C ALA A 74 -0.21 2.70 -0.27
N GLY A 75 -0.90 3.19 0.77
CA GLY A 75 -2.23 2.70 1.09
C GLY A 75 -3.29 3.03 0.04
N HIS A 76 -3.15 4.16 -0.67
CA HIS A 76 -4.00 4.44 -1.83
C HIS A 76 -3.70 3.51 -3.01
N VAL A 77 -2.42 3.17 -3.23
CA VAL A 77 -2.05 2.17 -4.23
C VAL A 77 -2.66 0.82 -3.87
N GLU A 78 -2.53 0.37 -2.62
CA GLU A 78 -3.17 -0.85 -2.13
C GLU A 78 -4.67 -0.83 -2.42
N ARG A 79 -5.39 0.22 -2.01
CA ARG A 79 -6.83 0.32 -2.29
C ARG A 79 -7.15 0.26 -3.78
N ALA A 80 -6.40 0.99 -4.61
CA ALA A 80 -6.63 1.03 -6.05
C ALA A 80 -6.35 -0.30 -6.77
N VAL A 81 -5.60 -1.21 -6.15
CA VAL A 81 -5.29 -2.53 -6.71
C VAL A 81 -5.89 -3.69 -5.92
N ASP A 82 -6.75 -3.39 -4.94
CA ASP A 82 -7.31 -4.36 -4.00
C ASP A 82 -6.23 -5.19 -3.28
N GLY A 83 -5.18 -4.49 -2.84
CA GLY A 83 -4.00 -5.05 -2.19
C GLY A 83 -4.27 -5.45 -0.73
N PRO A 84 -3.52 -6.44 -0.20
CA PRO A 84 -3.83 -7.07 1.09
C PRO A 84 -3.58 -6.17 2.31
N SER A 85 -2.71 -5.15 2.20
CA SER A 85 -2.43 -4.26 3.33
C SER A 85 -3.52 -3.19 3.49
N ASN A 86 -4.21 -2.85 2.40
CA ASN A 86 -5.35 -1.94 2.42
C ASN A 86 -6.35 -2.28 1.29
N PRO A 87 -7.17 -3.32 1.48
CA PRO A 87 -8.15 -3.73 0.46
C PRO A 87 -9.14 -2.61 0.13
N ALA A 88 -9.74 -2.67 -1.06
CA ALA A 88 -10.73 -1.67 -1.45
C ALA A 88 -11.92 -1.65 -0.48
N GLY A 89 -12.27 -0.47 0.04
CA GLY A 89 -13.36 -0.29 1.00
C GLY A 89 -13.01 -0.61 2.45
N SER A 90 -11.73 -0.79 2.78
CA SER A 90 -11.26 -1.02 4.17
C SER A 90 -11.36 0.23 5.06
N SER A 91 -11.58 1.39 4.45
CA SER A 91 -11.71 2.68 5.13
C SER A 91 -13.09 2.79 5.81
N LYS A 92 -13.15 2.64 7.14
CA LYS A 92 -14.32 3.03 7.95
C LYS A 92 -14.26 4.50 8.37
#